data_AF-A0A174KJ74-F1
#
_entry.id   AF-A0A174KJ74-F1
#
_cell.length_a   1.000
_cell.length_b   1.000
_cell.length_c   1.000
_cell.angle_alpha   90.00
_cell.angle_beta   90.00
_cell.angle_gamma   90.00
#
_symmetry.space_group_name_H-M   'P 1'
#
loop_
_entity.id
_entity.type
_entity.pdbx_description
1 polymer ?
#
loop_
_entity_poly.entity_id
_entity_poly.type
_entity_poly.pdbx_seq_one_letter_code
_entity_poly.pdbx_strand_id
1 'polypeptide(L)'
;MPIDELYFDADVMIISLVSDDGILGDETMLKEAPFKDEIFTLDEVMEIKKYYRIKKMVVTHIDEIWGKSYGYYNELEKKLDNIFFAYDGMEIIV
;
A
#
# COMPACT_ATOMS: atom_id res chain seq x y z
N MET A 1 9.84 0.29 8.70
CA MET A 1 10.93 -0.27 7.85
C MET A 1 12.25 0.35 8.27
N PRO A 2 13.36 -0.40 8.40
CA PRO A 2 14.68 0.21 8.56
C PRO A 2 15.03 1.08 7.34
N ILE A 3 15.72 2.19 7.58
CA ILE A 3 16.18 3.05 6.48
C ILE A 3 17.34 2.34 5.78
N ASP A 4 17.23 2.18 4.47
CA ASP A 4 18.28 1.61 3.62
C ASP A 4 18.44 2.45 2.36
N GLU A 5 19.68 2.82 2.03
CA GLU A 5 19.98 3.62 0.86
C GLU A 5 19.70 2.87 -0.45
N LEU A 6 19.65 1.53 -0.41
CA LEU A 6 19.38 0.67 -1.56
C LEU A 6 18.03 0.95 -2.23
N TYR A 7 17.07 1.53 -1.49
CA TYR A 7 15.73 1.79 -2.00
C TYR A 7 15.62 3.07 -2.83
N PHE A 8 16.60 3.97 -2.77
CA PHE A 8 16.50 5.25 -3.47
C PHE A 8 16.43 5.08 -4.99
N ASP A 9 15.57 5.89 -5.60
CA ASP A 9 15.41 6.03 -7.05
C ASP A 9 14.98 4.74 -7.78
N ALA A 10 14.50 3.73 -7.05
CA ALA A 10 13.96 2.53 -7.67
C ALA A 10 12.78 2.87 -8.59
N ASP A 11 12.77 2.26 -9.77
CA ASP A 11 11.69 2.45 -10.74
C ASP A 11 10.36 1.90 -10.21
N VAL A 12 10.41 0.78 -9.48
CA VAL A 12 9.25 0.11 -8.88
C VAL A 12 9.59 -0.36 -7.48
N MET A 13 8.70 -0.09 -6.52
CA MET A 13 8.67 -0.71 -5.20
C MET A 13 7.36 -1.49 -5.04
N ILE A 14 7.45 -2.73 -4.57
CA ILE A 14 6.29 -3.56 -4.22
C ILE A 14 6.22 -3.64 -2.69
N ILE A 15 5.07 -3.29 -2.11
CA ILE A 15 4.83 -3.27 -0.67
C ILE A 15 3.55 -4.02 -0.33
N SER A 16 3.52 -4.71 0.80
CA SER A 16 2.36 -5.48 1.26
C SER A 16 1.79 -4.91 2.54
N LEU A 17 0.61 -5.40 2.95
CA LEU A 17 0.00 -5.12 4.25
C LEU A 17 -0.24 -3.62 4.47
N VAL A 18 -0.99 -3.03 3.54
CA VAL A 18 -1.34 -1.60 3.59
C VAL A 18 -2.82 -1.46 3.90
N SER A 19 -3.15 -0.68 4.93
CA SER A 19 -4.50 -0.20 5.22
C SER A 19 -4.66 1.22 4.70
N ASP A 20 -5.74 1.48 3.97
CA ASP A 20 -6.00 2.76 3.32
C ASP A 20 -6.69 3.79 4.24
N ASP A 21 -7.64 3.36 5.06
CA ASP A 21 -8.36 4.23 6.02
C ASP A 21 -8.20 3.80 7.48
N GLY A 22 -7.41 2.75 7.74
CA GLY A 22 -7.20 2.22 9.08
C GLY A 22 -8.42 1.50 9.66
N ILE A 23 -9.37 1.04 8.81
CA ILE A 23 -10.56 0.30 9.25
C ILE A 23 -10.45 -1.15 8.75
N LEU A 24 -10.64 -2.11 9.67
CA LEU A 24 -10.70 -3.53 9.37
C LEU A 24 -12.11 -3.91 8.89
N GLY A 25 -12.23 -5.09 8.27
CA GLY A 25 -13.50 -5.59 7.73
C GLY A 25 -14.58 -5.84 8.79
N ASP A 26 -14.21 -5.90 10.07
CA ASP A 26 -15.12 -5.99 11.21
C ASP A 26 -15.42 -4.62 11.86
N GLU A 27 -15.07 -3.53 11.18
CA GLU A 27 -15.20 -2.13 11.62
C GLU A 27 -14.27 -1.72 12.78
N THR A 28 -13.37 -2.60 13.22
CA THR A 28 -12.35 -2.25 14.22
C THR A 28 -11.33 -1.27 13.62
N MET A 29 -10.87 -0.31 14.42
CA MET A 29 -9.79 0.59 13.99
C MET A 29 -8.44 -0.11 14.11
N LEU A 30 -7.60 0.01 13.08
CA LEU A 30 -6.25 -0.56 13.02
C LEU A 30 -5.42 -0.19 14.26
N LYS A 31 -5.55 1.03 14.78
CA LYS A 31 -4.83 1.48 16.00
C LYS A 31 -5.13 0.64 17.26
N GLU A 32 -6.23 -0.10 17.26
CA GLU A 32 -6.70 -0.98 18.33
C GLU A 32 -6.35 -2.44 18.06
N ALA A 33 -5.92 -2.78 16.84
CA ALA A 33 -5.52 -4.13 16.46
C ALA A 33 -4.17 -4.51 17.12
N PRO A 34 -3.98 -5.78 17.50
CA PRO A 34 -2.75 -6.26 18.12
C PRO A 34 -1.53 -6.22 17.18
N PHE A 35 -1.77 -6.19 15.86
CA PHE A 35 -0.74 -6.20 14.81
C PHE A 35 -0.56 -4.83 14.14
N LYS A 36 -1.07 -3.75 14.73
CA LYS A 36 -1.07 -2.40 14.13
C LYS A 36 0.30 -1.91 13.67
N ASP A 37 1.36 -2.29 14.39
CA ASP A 37 2.73 -1.86 14.10
C ASP A 37 3.37 -2.66 12.95
N GLU A 38 2.68 -3.69 12.45
CA GLU A 38 3.09 -4.53 11.32
C GLU A 38 2.42 -4.11 10.00
N ILE A 39 1.46 -3.19 10.06
CA ILE A 39 0.65 -2.74 8.91
C ILE A 39 1.05 -1.31 8.56
N PHE A 40 1.30 -1.06 7.28
CA PHE A 40 1.47 0.30 6.79
C PHE A 40 0.12 0.98 6.57
N THR A 41 0.05 2.28 6.81
CA THR A 41 -1.03 3.12 6.32
C THR A 41 -0.72 3.62 4.92
N LEU A 42 -1.75 3.97 4.13
CA LEU A 42 -1.55 4.55 2.81
C LEU A 42 -0.78 5.88 2.87
N ASP A 43 -0.97 6.67 3.92
CA ASP A 43 -0.20 7.88 4.17
C ASP A 43 1.30 7.57 4.34
N GLU A 44 1.65 6.55 5.12
CA GLU A 44 3.04 6.09 5.26
C GLU A 44 3.62 5.60 3.91
N VAL A 45 2.81 4.90 3.10
CA VAL A 45 3.23 4.49 1.75
C VAL A 45 3.53 5.71 0.85
N MET A 46 2.72 6.75 0.92
CA MET A 46 2.95 8.00 0.20
C MET A 46 4.23 8.70 0.69
N GLU A 47 4.48 8.70 1.99
CA GLU A 47 5.71 9.24 2.57
C GLU A 47 6.96 8.44 2.16
N ILE A 48 6.89 7.10 2.17
CA ILE A 48 7.96 6.20 1.70
C ILE A 48 8.26 6.46 0.22
N LYS A 49 7.23 6.51 -0.64
CA LYS A 49 7.39 6.81 -2.08
C LYS A 49 8.13 8.12 -2.28
N LYS A 50 7.73 9.16 -1.55
CA LYS A 50 8.33 10.49 -1.62
C LYS A 50 9.76 10.50 -1.10
N TYR A 51 10.01 9.91 0.06
CA TYR A 51 11.32 9.88 0.71
C TYR A 51 12.37 9.21 -0.17
N TYR A 52 12.07 8.01 -0.67
CA TYR A 52 13.00 7.25 -1.52
C TYR A 52 12.95 7.64 -3.01
N ARG A 53 12.11 8.60 -3.41
CA ARG A 53 11.92 9.02 -4.81
C ARG A 53 11.54 7.85 -5.74
N ILE A 54 10.70 6.95 -5.23
CA ILE A 54 10.20 5.80 -5.99
C ILE A 54 9.29 6.30 -7.12
N LYS A 55 9.52 5.82 -8.34
CA LYS A 55 8.71 6.24 -9.50
C LYS A 55 7.32 5.62 -9.47
N LYS A 56 7.23 4.29 -9.24
CA LYS A 56 5.96 3.54 -9.14
C LYS A 56 5.91 2.72 -7.86
N MET A 57 4.83 2.83 -7.10
CA MET A 57 4.56 2.01 -5.93
C MET A 57 3.45 1.01 -6.27
N VAL A 58 3.64 -0.26 -5.94
CA VAL A 58 2.62 -1.30 -6.12
C VAL A 58 2.30 -1.92 -4.77
N VAL A 59 1.07 -1.77 -4.34
CA VAL A 59 0.54 -2.35 -3.11
C VAL A 59 -0.04 -3.73 -3.42
N THR A 60 0.46 -4.76 -2.75
CA THR A 60 -0.05 -6.13 -2.83
C THR A 60 -0.63 -6.57 -1.49
N HIS A 61 -1.20 -7.78 -1.45
CA HIS A 61 -1.90 -8.31 -0.27
C HIS A 61 -2.93 -7.31 0.26
N ILE A 62 -3.73 -6.76 -0.65
CA ILE A 62 -4.98 -6.04 -0.34
C ILE A 62 -6.01 -7.07 0.15
N ASP A 63 -5.76 -7.55 1.35
CA ASP A 63 -6.39 -8.73 1.95
C ASP A 63 -7.86 -8.46 2.33
N GLU A 64 -8.65 -9.52 2.44
CA GLU A 64 -10.05 -9.47 2.90
C GLU A 64 -10.17 -8.96 4.34
N ILE A 65 -9.07 -8.92 5.10
CA ILE A 65 -9.04 -8.35 6.46
C ILE A 65 -9.49 -6.89 6.51
N TRP A 66 -9.48 -6.17 5.38
CA TRP A 66 -10.00 -4.81 5.26
C TRP A 66 -11.49 -4.75 4.91
N GLY A 67 -12.11 -5.87 4.56
CA GLY A 67 -13.51 -5.94 4.14
C GLY A 67 -13.81 -5.20 2.82
N LYS A 68 -12.78 -4.95 2.00
CA LYS A 68 -12.88 -4.14 0.78
C LYS A 68 -12.65 -5.00 -0.46
N SER A 69 -13.47 -4.76 -1.48
CA SER A 69 -13.30 -5.43 -2.77
C SER A 69 -12.18 -4.79 -3.60
N TYR A 70 -11.63 -5.52 -4.57
CA TYR A 70 -10.72 -4.92 -5.56
C TYR A 70 -11.34 -3.71 -6.28
N GLY A 71 -12.66 -3.73 -6.55
CA GLY A 71 -13.36 -2.61 -7.17
C GLY A 71 -13.24 -1.31 -6.37
N TYR A 72 -13.20 -1.40 -5.04
CA TYR A 72 -12.92 -0.26 -4.17
C TYR A 72 -11.51 0.30 -4.41
N TYR A 73 -10.51 -0.57 -4.38
CA TYR A 73 -9.11 -0.19 -4.56
C TYR A 73 -8.84 0.38 -5.95
N ASN A 74 -9.49 -0.14 -6.99
CA ASN A 74 -9.41 0.39 -8.35
C ASN A 74 -9.97 1.82 -8.46
N GLU A 75 -11.00 2.19 -7.69
CA GLU A 75 -11.50 3.57 -7.64
C GLU A 75 -10.60 4.48 -6.79
N LEU A 76 -9.99 3.95 -5.73
CA LEU A 76 -9.02 4.66 -4.91
C LEU A 76 -7.75 4.99 -5.71
N GLU A 77 -7.23 4.01 -6.45
CA GLU A 77 -6.03 4.11 -7.29
C GLU A 77 -6.04 5.35 -8.18
N LYS A 78 -7.19 5.65 -8.82
CA LYS A 78 -7.35 6.80 -9.73
C LYS A 78 -7.08 8.16 -9.09
N LYS A 79 -7.07 8.23 -7.75
CA LYS A 79 -6.84 9.44 -6.96
C LYS A 79 -5.38 9.56 -6.48
N LEU A 80 -4.59 8.50 -6.66
CA LEU A 80 -3.22 8.41 -6.17
C LEU A 80 -2.22 8.64 -7.30
N ASP A 81 -1.12 9.33 -6.97
CA ASP A 81 -0.05 9.56 -7.94
C ASP A 81 0.91 8.36 -7.97
N ASN A 82 0.87 7.57 -9.06
CA ASN A 82 1.75 6.44 -9.32
C ASN A 82 1.83 5.42 -8.16
N ILE A 83 0.69 5.19 -7.50
CA ILE A 83 0.48 4.09 -6.57
C ILE A 83 -0.60 3.20 -7.19
N PHE A 84 -0.33 1.92 -7.29
CA PHE A 84 -1.20 0.93 -7.93
C PHE A 84 -1.52 -0.20 -6.95
N PHE A 85 -2.69 -0.81 -7.07
CA PHE A 85 -3.06 -2.00 -6.30
C PHE A 85 -2.96 -3.25 -7.18
N ALA A 86 -2.17 -4.22 -6.74
CA ALA A 86 -1.91 -5.45 -7.48
C ALA A 86 -3.17 -6.31 -7.62
N TYR A 87 -3.25 -7.00 -8.75
CA TYR A 87 -4.25 -8.02 -9.04
C TYR A 87 -3.61 -9.19 -9.78
N ASP A 88 -4.27 -10.34 -9.75
CA ASP A 88 -3.78 -11.54 -10.41
C ASP A 88 -3.62 -11.34 -11.92
N GLY A 89 -2.41 -11.60 -12.43
CA GLY A 89 -2.05 -11.38 -13.83
C GLY A 89 -1.66 -9.95 -14.19
N MET A 90 -1.49 -9.05 -13.22
CA MET A 90 -0.95 -7.71 -13.46
C MET A 90 0.47 -7.79 -14.05
N GLU A 91 0.68 -7.05 -15.15
CA GLU A 91 2.00 -6.87 -15.75
C GLU A 91 2.50 -5.44 -15.48
N ILE A 92 3.75 -5.32 -15.04
CA ILE A 92 4.39 -4.03 -14.75
C ILE A 92 5.48 -3.80 -15.80
N ILE A 93 5.34 -2.71 -16.55
CA ILE A 93 6.36 -2.26 -17.51
C ILE A 93 7.25 -1.23 -16.81
N VAL A 94 8.56 -1.48 -16.82
CA VAL A 94 9.59 -0.66 -16.17
C VAL A 94 10.40 0.09 -17.21
#